data_AF-A0A4R0JG82-F1
#
_entry.id   AF-A0A4R0JG82-F1
#
_cell.length_a   1.000
_cell.length_b   1.000
_cell.length_c   1.000
_cell.angle_alpha   90.00
_cell.angle_beta   90.00
_cell.angle_gamma   90.00
#
_symmetry.space_group_name_H-M   'P 1'
#
loop_
_entity.id
_entity.type
_entity.pdbx_description
1 polymer ?
#
loop_
_entity_poly.entity_id
_entity_poly.type
_entity_poly.pdbx_seq_one_letter_code
_entity_poly.pdbx_strand_id
1 'polypeptide(L)'
;MADKENNFYKDTLHTCYVTTIPNARDAVHHGQGQPGDSISTAISSGGWKCAKATDFVTDFSAKAKQIMPAFDDAVTTAKSAHDKEPDEVPAKDPHGLAWPRTWSMRHKMI
;
A
#
# COMPACT_ATOMS: atom_id res chain seq x y z
N MET A 1 -34.62 -10.04 -18.13
CA MET A 1 -33.60 -10.18 -17.06
C MET A 1 -32.55 -9.12 -17.35
N ALA A 2 -32.08 -8.39 -16.34
CA ALA A 2 -30.96 -7.48 -16.56
C ALA A 2 -29.72 -8.35 -16.76
N ASP A 3 -29.02 -8.18 -17.89
CA ASP A 3 -27.75 -8.86 -18.12
C ASP A 3 -26.78 -8.41 -17.01
N LYS A 4 -26.11 -9.38 -16.37
CA LYS A 4 -25.13 -9.16 -15.31
C LYS A 4 -23.77 -9.67 -15.75
N GLU A 5 -22.72 -9.05 -15.22
CA GLU A 5 -21.33 -9.41 -15.47
C GLU A 5 -20.52 -9.39 -14.16
N ASN A 6 -19.39 -10.10 -14.14
CA ASN A 6 -18.51 -10.15 -12.98
C ASN A 6 -17.99 -8.76 -12.61
N ASN A 7 -17.91 -8.49 -11.30
CA ASN A 7 -17.32 -7.27 -10.77
C ASN A 7 -15.79 -7.35 -10.73
N PHE A 8 -15.13 -6.99 -11.82
CA PHE A 8 -13.67 -6.97 -11.91
C PHE A 8 -13.00 -5.93 -11.00
N TYR A 9 -13.73 -4.89 -10.57
CA TYR A 9 -13.26 -3.97 -9.54
C TYR A 9 -13.11 -4.69 -8.19
N LYS A 10 -14.06 -5.53 -7.81
CA LYS A 10 -13.97 -6.36 -6.60
C LYS A 10 -12.76 -7.29 -6.65
N ASP A 11 -12.53 -7.97 -7.78
CA ASP A 11 -11.33 -8.81 -7.98
C ASP A 11 -10.02 -8.01 -7.86
N THR A 12 -10.04 -6.76 -8.33
CA THR A 12 -8.89 -5.85 -8.21
C THR A 12 -8.65 -5.48 -6.75
N LEU A 13 -9.68 -5.15 -5.98
CA LEU A 13 -9.56 -4.90 -4.54
C LEU A 13 -9.04 -6.11 -3.78
N HIS A 14 -9.53 -7.31 -4.13
CA HIS A 14 -9.02 -8.57 -3.58
C HIS A 14 -7.52 -8.72 -3.82
N THR A 15 -7.08 -8.52 -5.06
CA THR A 15 -5.66 -8.54 -5.42
C THR A 15 -4.87 -7.49 -4.62
N CYS A 16 -5.40 -6.28 -4.48
CA CYS A 16 -4.73 -5.22 -3.73
C CYS A 16 -4.44 -5.60 -2.28
N TYR A 17 -5.44 -6.08 -1.53
CA TYR A 17 -5.26 -6.36 -0.10
C TYR A 17 -4.57 -7.72 0.17
N VAL A 18 -4.63 -8.66 -0.76
CA VAL A 18 -4.00 -9.98 -0.60
C VAL A 18 -2.55 -10.00 -1.08
N THR A 19 -2.21 -9.32 -2.17
CA THR A 19 -0.89 -9.45 -2.80
C THR A 19 -0.17 -8.11 -2.98
N THR A 20 -0.76 -7.13 -3.65
CA THR A 20 -0.04 -5.91 -4.05
C THR A 20 0.48 -5.11 -2.85
N ILE A 21 -0.39 -4.83 -1.87
CA ILE A 21 -0.03 -4.03 -0.69
C ILE A 21 0.93 -4.82 0.22
N PRO A 22 0.66 -6.10 0.56
CA PRO A 22 1.61 -6.92 1.32
C PRO A 22 3.00 -7.05 0.68
N ASN A 23 3.08 -7.30 -0.63
CA ASN A 23 4.37 -7.41 -1.31
C ASN A 23 5.15 -6.08 -1.31
N ALA A 24 4.47 -4.95 -1.46
CA ALA A 24 5.09 -3.64 -1.36
C ALA A 24 5.61 -3.36 0.06
N ARG A 25 4.84 -3.73 1.09
CA ARG A 25 5.24 -3.68 2.50
C ARG A 25 6.49 -4.53 2.74
N ASP A 26 6.51 -5.77 2.24
CA ASP A 26 7.63 -6.69 2.40
C ASP A 26 8.89 -6.19 1.70
N ALA A 27 8.75 -5.60 0.50
CA ALA A 27 9.86 -4.98 -0.23
C ALA A 27 10.48 -3.80 0.54
N VAL A 28 9.67 -3.00 1.24
CA VAL A 28 10.15 -1.94 2.14
C VAL A 28 10.85 -2.54 3.37
N HIS A 29 10.40 -3.70 3.84
CA HIS A 29 10.88 -4.35 5.05
C HIS A 29 12.08 -5.29 4.82
N HIS A 30 12.54 -5.51 3.59
CA HIS A 30 13.52 -6.55 3.16
C HIS A 30 14.81 -6.64 4.04
N GLY A 31 14.70 -7.28 5.21
CA GLY A 31 15.76 -7.74 6.09
C GLY A 31 16.51 -6.70 6.94
N GLN A 32 16.26 -5.39 6.79
CA GLN A 32 17.07 -4.33 7.42
C GLN A 32 16.42 -3.66 8.65
N GLY A 33 15.24 -4.15 9.08
CA GLY A 33 14.45 -3.53 10.16
C GLY A 33 13.64 -2.32 9.67
N GLN A 34 13.10 -1.51 10.57
CA GLN A 34 12.43 -0.28 10.14
C GLN A 34 13.47 0.64 9.48
N PRO A 35 13.14 1.37 8.40
CA PRO A 35 14.07 2.28 7.74
C PRO A 35 14.74 3.27 8.72
N GLY A 36 14.01 3.66 9.78
CA GLY A 36 14.51 4.46 10.90
C GLY A 36 15.70 3.83 11.62
N ASP A 37 15.67 2.51 11.83
CA ASP A 37 16.67 1.77 12.60
C ASP A 37 17.99 1.65 11.85
N SER A 38 17.95 1.50 10.52
CA SER A 38 19.16 1.46 9.68
C SER A 38 19.95 2.77 9.75
N ILE A 39 19.25 3.91 9.66
CA ILE A 39 19.88 5.25 9.77
C ILE A 39 20.32 5.55 11.21
N SER A 40 19.48 5.21 12.18
CA SER A 40 19.79 5.38 13.61
C SER A 40 21.04 4.58 14.01
N THR A 41 21.17 3.35 13.52
CA THR A 41 22.34 2.48 13.77
C THR A 41 23.59 3.06 13.15
N ALA A 42 23.54 3.54 11.90
CA ALA A 42 24.68 4.17 11.24
C ALA A 42 25.20 5.39 12.02
N ILE A 43 24.30 6.21 12.55
CA ILE A 43 24.65 7.41 13.33
C ILE A 43 25.15 7.05 14.74
N SER A 44 24.56 6.04 15.38
CA SER A 44 24.97 5.57 16.70
C SER A 44 26.31 4.82 16.66
N SER A 45 26.64 4.19 15.54
CA SER A 45 27.83 3.33 15.39
C SER A 45 29.15 4.07 15.15
N GLY A 46 29.13 5.39 14.92
CA GLY A 46 30.35 6.15 14.64
C GLY A 46 30.28 7.62 15.04
N GLY A 47 31.00 7.98 16.12
CA GLY A 47 31.65 9.28 16.38
C GLY A 47 30.86 10.61 16.30
N TRP A 48 29.58 10.60 15.91
CA TRP A 48 28.87 11.79 15.49
C TRP A 48 28.31 12.55 16.70
N LYS A 49 29.12 13.41 17.31
CA LYS A 49 28.67 14.38 18.34
C LYS A 49 28.09 15.63 17.68
N CYS A 50 26.88 15.52 17.13
CA CYS A 50 26.13 16.68 16.65
C CYS A 50 24.70 16.64 17.21
N ALA A 51 24.33 17.62 18.05
CA ALA A 51 22.99 17.70 18.63
C ALA A 51 21.88 17.73 17.56
N LYS A 52 22.12 18.41 16.43
CA LYS A 52 21.19 18.43 15.29
C LYS A 52 21.03 17.08 14.59
N ALA A 53 22.03 16.21 14.67
CA ALA A 53 21.94 14.85 14.11
C ALA A 53 21.01 13.98 14.97
N THR A 54 21.06 14.13 16.29
CA THR A 54 20.14 13.44 17.22
C THR A 54 18.69 13.84 16.99
N ASP A 55 18.41 15.14 16.83
CA ASP A 55 17.06 15.64 16.55
C ASP A 55 16.54 15.09 15.21
N PHE A 56 17.37 15.14 14.16
CA PHE A 56 17.06 14.57 12.86
C PHE A 56 16.75 13.07 12.93
N VAL A 57 17.56 12.28 13.65
CA VAL A 57 17.33 10.83 13.81
C VAL A 57 16.01 10.56 14.53
N THR A 58 15.71 11.35 15.56
CA THR A 58 14.47 11.22 16.32
C THR A 58 13.26 11.49 15.44
N ASP A 59 13.25 12.60 14.70
CA ASP A 59 12.19 12.97 13.77
C ASP A 59 12.03 11.95 12.64
N PHE A 60 13.15 11.50 12.06
CA PHE A 60 13.16 10.52 10.99
C PHE A 60 12.62 9.17 11.47
N SER A 61 13.07 8.70 12.64
CA SER A 61 12.59 7.45 13.23
C SER A 61 11.11 7.51 13.57
N ALA A 62 10.62 8.64 14.09
CA ALA A 62 9.21 8.84 14.36
C ALA A 62 8.36 8.74 13.09
N LYS A 63 8.81 9.32 11.98
CA LYS A 63 8.13 9.21 10.67
C LYS A 63 8.24 7.80 10.09
N ALA A 64 9.41 7.17 10.17
CA ALA A 64 9.63 5.82 9.64
C ALA A 64 8.75 4.78 10.34
N LYS A 65 8.47 4.95 11.64
CA LYS A 65 7.53 4.12 12.41
C LYS A 65 6.10 4.11 11.86
N GLN A 66 5.71 5.15 11.09
CA GLN A 66 4.37 5.25 10.50
C GLN A 66 4.24 4.51 9.17
N ILE A 67 5.35 4.11 8.53
CA ILE A 67 5.33 3.47 7.21
C ILE A 67 4.62 2.11 7.27
N MET A 68 4.99 1.26 8.23
CA MET A 68 4.41 -0.08 8.34
C MET A 68 2.92 -0.05 8.72
N PRO A 69 2.49 0.74 9.73
CA PRO A 69 1.07 0.95 10.01
C PRO A 69 0.27 1.47 8.81
N ALA A 70 0.84 2.36 7.99
CA ALA A 70 0.15 2.87 6.81
C ALA A 70 -0.16 1.76 5.78
N PHE A 71 0.71 0.76 5.64
CA PHE A 71 0.41 -0.42 4.83
C PHE A 71 -0.72 -1.26 5.43
N ASP A 72 -0.72 -1.47 6.75
CA ASP A 72 -1.78 -2.23 7.45
C ASP A 72 -3.15 -1.52 7.33
N ASP A 73 -3.17 -0.18 7.43
CA ASP A 73 -4.35 0.65 7.21
C ASP A 73 -4.84 0.57 5.75
N ALA A 74 -3.91 0.55 4.79
CA ALA A 74 -4.23 0.41 3.37
C ALA A 74 -4.85 -0.98 3.06
N VAL A 75 -4.33 -2.07 3.64
CA VAL A 75 -4.92 -3.41 3.56
C VAL A 75 -6.33 -3.41 4.13
N THR A 76 -6.50 -2.83 5.32
CA THR A 76 -7.81 -2.74 6.00
C THR A 76 -8.82 -1.96 5.17
N THR A 77 -8.39 -0.86 4.57
CA THR A 77 -9.23 -0.02 3.70
C THR A 77 -9.65 -0.76 2.43
N ALA A 78 -8.70 -1.41 1.74
CA ALA A 78 -8.97 -2.16 0.51
C ALA A 78 -9.89 -3.37 0.76
N LYS A 79 -9.69 -4.09 1.87
CA LYS A 79 -10.58 -5.18 2.30
C LYS A 79 -11.99 -4.66 2.63
N SER A 80 -12.08 -3.56 3.37
CA SER A 80 -13.37 -2.96 3.72
C SER A 80 -14.14 -2.44 2.50
N ALA A 81 -13.43 -2.00 1.45
CA ALA A 81 -14.03 -1.67 0.17
C ALA A 81 -14.50 -2.93 -0.56
N HIS A 82 -13.68 -3.98 -0.61
CA HIS A 82 -14.01 -5.25 -1.24
C HIS A 82 -15.30 -5.86 -0.65
N ASP A 83 -15.42 -5.86 0.68
CA ASP A 83 -16.55 -6.47 1.38
C ASP A 83 -17.88 -5.74 1.15
N LYS A 84 -17.83 -4.49 0.62
CA LYS A 84 -19.01 -3.71 0.24
C LYS A 84 -19.43 -3.91 -1.21
N GLU A 85 -18.56 -4.48 -2.04
CA GLU A 85 -18.84 -4.67 -3.46
C GLU A 85 -19.63 -5.96 -3.71
N PRO A 86 -20.63 -5.93 -4.60
CA PRO A 86 -21.33 -7.15 -5.03
C PRO A 86 -20.43 -8.01 -5.92
N ASP A 87 -20.70 -9.32 -5.99
CA ASP A 87 -19.97 -10.24 -6.87
C ASP A 87 -20.23 -9.97 -8.37
N GLU A 88 -21.44 -9.51 -8.69
CA GLU A 88 -21.88 -9.18 -10.04
C GLU A 88 -22.42 -7.75 -10.10
N VAL A 89 -22.20 -7.10 -11.23
CA VAL A 89 -22.72 -5.76 -11.56
C VAL A 89 -23.60 -5.82 -12.82
N PRO A 90 -24.47 -4.83 -13.07
CA PRO A 90 -25.21 -4.75 -14.31
C PRO A 90 -24.28 -4.71 -15.53
N ALA A 91 -24.75 -5.20 -16.69
CA ALA A 91 -23.97 -5.15 -17.92
C ALA A 91 -23.59 -3.70 -18.29
N LYS A 92 -22.36 -3.52 -18.77
CA LYS A 92 -21.75 -2.21 -19.11
C LYS A 92 -21.47 -1.31 -17.90
N ASP A 93 -21.52 -1.83 -16.69
CA ASP A 93 -21.08 -1.11 -15.51
C ASP A 93 -19.56 -0.82 -15.59
N PRO A 94 -19.08 0.35 -15.17
CA PRO A 94 -17.65 0.67 -15.16
C PRO A 94 -16.79 -0.28 -14.32
N HIS A 95 -17.38 -0.98 -13.34
CA HIS A 95 -16.71 -1.98 -12.49
C HIS A 95 -16.72 -3.40 -13.08
N GLY A 96 -17.49 -3.61 -14.16
CA GLY A 96 -17.56 -4.88 -14.87
C GLY A 96 -16.49 -5.01 -15.96
N LEU A 97 -16.87 -5.45 -17.15
CA LEU A 97 -15.93 -5.76 -18.25
C LEU A 97 -15.12 -4.53 -18.72
N ALA A 98 -15.62 -3.33 -18.48
CA ALA A 98 -14.92 -2.09 -18.80
C ALA A 98 -13.74 -1.80 -17.84
N TRP A 99 -13.77 -2.35 -16.63
CA TRP A 99 -12.84 -2.01 -15.55
C TRP A 99 -11.36 -2.27 -15.88
N PRO A 100 -10.93 -3.44 -16.41
CA PRO A 100 -9.51 -3.69 -16.65
C PRO A 100 -8.89 -2.67 -17.63
N ARG A 101 -9.68 -2.20 -18.59
CA ARG A 101 -9.25 -1.19 -19.57
C ARG A 101 -9.08 0.19 -18.92
N THR A 102 -9.99 0.60 -18.03
CA THR A 102 -9.88 1.89 -17.33
C THR A 102 -8.76 1.87 -16.28
N TRP A 103 -8.57 0.73 -15.60
CA TRP A 103 -7.49 0.51 -14.64
C TRP A 103 -6.11 0.57 -15.30
N SER A 104 -5.90 -0.19 -16.39
CA SER A 104 -4.62 -0.22 -17.10
C SER A 104 -4.22 1.13 -17.72
N MET A 105 -5.17 1.99 -18.09
CA MET A 105 -4.86 3.33 -18.60
C MET A 105 -4.32 4.29 -17.52
N ARG A 106 -4.65 4.09 -16.24
CA ARG A 106 -4.10 4.92 -15.15
C ARG A 106 -2.59 4.74 -14.95
N HIS A 107 -2.07 3.55 -15.26
CA HIS A 107 -0.63 3.27 -15.15
C HIS A 107 0.24 3.81 -16.30
N LYS A 108 -0.36 4.41 -17.34
CA LYS A 108 0.38 5.00 -18.49
C LYS A 108 0.56 6.52 -18.41
N MET A 109 0.10 7.16 -17.34
CA MET A 109 0.15 8.62 -17.15
C MET A 109 1.17 9.07 -16.08
N ILE A 110 2.13 8.21 -15.72
CA ILE A 110 3.25 8.55 -14.82
C ILE A 110 4.55 8.50 -15.62
#